data_AF-A0A6B2ZC03-F1
#
_entry.id   AF-A0A6B2ZC03-F1
#
_cell.length_a   1.000
_cell.length_b   1.000
_cell.length_c   1.000
_cell.angle_alpha   90.00
_cell.angle_beta   90.00
_cell.angle_gamma   90.00
#
_symmetry.space_group_name_H-M   'P 1'
#
loop_
_entity.id
_entity.type
_entity.pdbx_description
1 polymer ?
#
loop_
_entity_poly.entity_id
_entity_poly.type
_entity_poly.pdbx_seq_one_letter_code
_entity_poly.pdbx_strand_id
1 'polypeptide(L)'
;MKTEDVTPTDTADGTGHGPPAPPDRTDDRARRAGRADLIAAAAGVLLITAAVVVGHAIQNRDGSLRAQWPPLLASWDPHLGPGTPAALVMAVLVVAYGPPLAARLSWRGLLAAAWAGSMAWVFSLALIDGWHRGVAKRLTTKHEYLRVIDRFEDIPATLRDFTNHIVIGEPGNWPAHVAGHPPGATLTFVWLDRIGLGGGAWAALWCVVVGSSAVLAALITVRALADERLARRAAPFLVLAPAAVWAGVSADGYFTAVAAWSVALLALAATRRVRFPAVAAVGGGLLFGWTCYLSYGLGLMAAVLLAVLVLTRTARPVPLFLLGALVAPVAFTLAGFNWWTAYHLLVERYYQGAGGVRPYGYWVWANLA
;
A
#
# COMPACT_ATOMS: atom_id res chain seq x y z
N MET A 1 -89.86 45.87 -6.40
CA MET A 1 -89.88 44.99 -7.59
C MET A 1 -88.62 44.12 -7.47
N LYS A 2 -88.59 43.10 -6.60
CA LYS A 2 -88.98 41.69 -6.85
C LYS A 2 -88.47 41.18 -8.20
N THR A 3 -87.36 40.44 -8.20
CA THR A 3 -87.31 38.97 -8.42
C THR A 3 -85.91 38.43 -8.12
N GLU A 4 -85.89 37.40 -7.28
CA GLU A 4 -84.80 36.45 -7.05
C GLU A 4 -84.57 35.60 -8.31
N ASP A 5 -83.36 35.05 -8.48
CA ASP A 5 -83.23 33.63 -8.80
C ASP A 5 -81.86 33.08 -8.41
N VAL A 6 -81.90 31.88 -7.83
CA VAL A 6 -80.86 31.19 -7.07
C VAL A 6 -80.54 29.86 -7.77
N THR A 7 -79.29 29.70 -8.22
CA THR A 7 -78.48 28.44 -8.41
C THR A 7 -78.98 27.32 -9.35
N PRO A 8 -78.09 26.50 -9.95
CA PRO A 8 -77.49 25.37 -9.22
C PRO A 8 -75.97 25.23 -9.36
N THR A 9 -75.35 24.77 -8.28
CA THR A 9 -74.09 24.04 -8.22
C THR A 9 -74.12 22.79 -9.10
N ASP A 10 -73.07 22.56 -9.90
CA ASP A 10 -72.81 21.23 -10.46
C ASP A 10 -71.36 20.82 -10.19
N THR A 11 -71.24 19.76 -9.41
CA THR A 11 -70.04 19.01 -9.09
C THR A 11 -69.74 18.05 -10.23
N ALA A 12 -68.62 18.22 -10.92
CA ALA A 12 -68.11 17.20 -11.85
C ALA A 12 -66.71 16.76 -11.40
N ASP A 13 -66.67 15.48 -11.05
CA ASP A 13 -65.54 14.70 -10.55
C ASP A 13 -64.27 14.82 -11.39
N GLY A 14 -63.15 14.83 -10.66
CA GLY A 14 -61.82 14.66 -11.24
C GLY A 14 -61.59 13.21 -11.66
N THR A 15 -61.01 13.03 -12.84
CA THR A 15 -60.02 11.98 -13.13
C THR A 15 -59.13 12.42 -14.28
N GLY A 16 -58.31 13.45 -14.04
CA GLY A 16 -57.16 13.72 -14.88
C GLY A 16 -56.12 12.61 -14.67
N HIS A 17 -56.15 11.56 -15.49
CA HIS A 17 -55.01 10.67 -15.66
C HIS A 17 -53.90 11.46 -16.37
N GLY A 18 -53.11 12.19 -15.59
CA GLY A 18 -51.82 12.69 -16.04
C GLY A 18 -50.95 11.52 -16.50
N PRO A 19 -50.08 11.70 -17.51
CA PRO A 19 -49.21 10.64 -17.99
C PRO A 19 -48.44 10.03 -16.82
N PRO A 20 -48.28 8.69 -16.76
CA PRO A 20 -47.62 8.03 -15.65
C PRO A 20 -46.23 8.65 -15.45
N ALA A 21 -45.93 8.99 -14.20
CA ALA A 21 -44.64 9.56 -13.83
C ALA A 21 -43.53 8.66 -14.42
N PRO A 22 -42.53 9.23 -15.12
CA PRO A 22 -41.47 8.44 -15.71
C PRO A 22 -40.80 7.60 -14.61
N PRO A 23 -40.46 6.33 -14.87
CA PRO A 23 -39.89 5.45 -13.87
C PRO A 23 -38.67 6.11 -13.21
N ASP A 24 -38.60 6.02 -11.88
CA ASP A 24 -37.62 6.71 -11.06
C ASP A 24 -36.20 6.23 -11.41
N ARG A 25 -35.53 6.98 -12.29
CA ARG A 25 -34.21 6.62 -12.84
C ARG A 25 -33.13 6.56 -11.76
N THR A 26 -33.38 7.15 -10.59
CA THR A 26 -32.50 7.12 -9.42
C THR A 26 -32.50 5.77 -8.73
N ASP A 27 -33.68 5.18 -8.50
CA ASP A 27 -33.83 3.84 -7.93
C ASP A 27 -33.23 2.74 -8.82
N ASP A 28 -33.39 2.85 -10.14
CA ASP A 28 -32.82 1.88 -11.08
C ASP A 28 -31.28 1.94 -11.12
N ARG A 29 -30.70 3.14 -11.02
CA ARG A 29 -29.24 3.31 -10.93
C ARG A 29 -28.69 2.79 -9.61
N ALA A 30 -29.37 3.05 -8.50
CA ALA A 30 -28.99 2.53 -7.18
C ALA A 30 -29.07 1.00 -7.12
N ARG A 31 -30.13 0.40 -7.67
CA ARG A 31 -30.28 -1.05 -7.78
C ARG A 31 -29.23 -1.69 -8.69
N ARG A 32 -28.91 -1.06 -9.83
CA ARG A 32 -27.84 -1.52 -10.74
C ARG A 32 -26.46 -1.43 -10.09
N ALA A 33 -26.18 -0.35 -9.36
CA ALA A 33 -24.95 -0.20 -8.58
C ALA A 33 -24.85 -1.30 -7.51
N GLY A 34 -25.92 -1.55 -6.73
CA GLY A 34 -25.93 -2.62 -5.74
C GLY A 34 -25.74 -4.02 -6.34
N ARG A 35 -26.32 -4.30 -7.52
CA ARG A 35 -26.07 -5.56 -8.24
C ARG A 35 -24.62 -5.68 -8.72
N ALA A 36 -24.05 -4.60 -9.25
CA ALA A 36 -22.65 -4.59 -9.69
C ALA A 36 -21.70 -4.83 -8.50
N ASP A 37 -21.96 -4.20 -7.35
CA ASP A 37 -21.19 -4.39 -6.12
C ASP A 37 -21.27 -5.83 -5.61
N LEU A 38 -22.47 -6.44 -5.64
CA LEU A 38 -22.66 -7.85 -5.28
C LEU A 38 -21.94 -8.80 -6.24
N ILE A 39 -21.97 -8.53 -7.55
CA ILE A 39 -21.25 -9.33 -8.55
C ILE A 39 -19.74 -9.21 -8.32
N ALA A 40 -19.23 -7.99 -8.06
CA ALA A 40 -17.81 -7.77 -7.78
C ALA A 40 -17.38 -8.51 -6.49
N ALA A 41 -18.18 -8.41 -5.42
CA ALA A 41 -17.92 -9.13 -4.17
C ALA A 41 -17.95 -10.65 -4.38
N ALA A 42 -18.95 -11.18 -5.09
CA ALA A 42 -19.06 -12.60 -5.41
C ALA A 42 -17.88 -13.08 -6.26
N ALA A 43 -17.47 -12.31 -7.27
CA ALA A 43 -16.30 -12.61 -8.10
C ALA A 43 -15.01 -12.64 -7.27
N GLY A 44 -14.84 -11.69 -6.33
CA GLY A 44 -13.70 -11.69 -5.40
C GLY A 44 -13.68 -12.91 -4.49
N VAL A 45 -14.83 -13.26 -3.89
CA VAL A 45 -14.95 -14.47 -3.05
C VAL A 45 -14.66 -15.75 -3.85
N LEU A 46 -15.18 -15.85 -5.07
CA LEU A 46 -14.93 -16.98 -5.96
C LEU A 46 -13.45 -17.08 -6.33
N LEU A 47 -12.80 -15.95 -6.63
CA LEU A 47 -11.38 -15.90 -6.96
C LEU A 47 -10.51 -16.36 -5.77
N ILE A 48 -10.79 -15.85 -4.56
CA ILE A 48 -10.11 -16.27 -3.33
C ILE A 48 -10.33 -17.76 -3.06
N THR A 49 -11.58 -18.22 -3.18
CA THR A 49 -11.91 -19.63 -2.95
C THR A 49 -11.19 -20.52 -3.96
N ALA A 50 -11.16 -20.15 -5.23
CA ALA A 50 -10.42 -20.87 -6.27
C ALA A 50 -8.92 -20.90 -5.96
N ALA A 51 -8.33 -19.77 -5.57
CA ALA A 51 -6.91 -19.69 -5.20
C ALA A 51 -6.59 -20.62 -4.03
N VAL A 52 -7.42 -20.62 -2.98
CA VAL A 52 -7.25 -21.49 -1.82
C VAL A 52 -7.39 -22.97 -2.19
N VAL A 53 -8.46 -23.35 -2.90
CA VAL A 53 -8.74 -24.76 -3.23
C VAL A 53 -7.70 -25.32 -4.20
N VAL A 54 -7.42 -24.62 -5.30
CA VAL A 54 -6.41 -25.05 -6.27
C VAL A 54 -5.02 -25.03 -5.64
N GLY A 55 -4.72 -24.02 -4.83
CA GLY A 55 -3.45 -23.91 -4.12
C GLY A 55 -3.22 -25.07 -3.17
N HIS A 56 -4.20 -25.43 -2.34
CA HIS A 56 -4.11 -26.59 -1.46
C HIS A 56 -3.98 -27.89 -2.25
N ALA A 57 -4.70 -28.06 -3.35
CA ALA A 57 -4.58 -29.25 -4.20
C ALA A 57 -3.15 -29.42 -4.74
N ILE A 58 -2.54 -28.35 -5.25
CA ILE A 58 -1.15 -28.38 -5.75
C ILE A 58 -0.17 -28.63 -4.60
N GLN A 59 -0.27 -27.86 -3.51
CA GLN A 59 0.64 -27.98 -2.36
C GLN A 59 0.59 -29.37 -1.72
N ASN A 60 -0.59 -29.97 -1.60
CA ASN A 60 -0.76 -31.32 -1.03
C ASN A 60 -0.25 -32.42 -1.96
N ARG A 61 -0.28 -32.20 -3.28
CA ARG A 61 0.17 -33.19 -4.27
C ARG A 61 1.69 -33.34 -4.30
N ASP A 62 2.42 -32.22 -4.38
CA ASP A 62 3.87 -32.24 -4.62
C ASP A 62 4.65 -31.16 -3.84
N GLY A 63 3.98 -30.31 -3.06
CA GLY A 63 4.63 -29.27 -2.27
C GLY A 63 5.31 -28.17 -3.07
N SER A 64 5.07 -28.10 -4.39
CA SER A 64 5.77 -27.21 -5.33
C SER A 64 5.50 -25.73 -5.07
N LEU A 65 4.35 -25.37 -4.49
CA LEU A 65 4.04 -23.97 -4.17
C LEU A 65 4.96 -23.40 -3.09
N ARG A 66 5.53 -24.25 -2.22
CA ARG A 66 6.35 -23.79 -1.08
C ARG A 66 5.64 -22.69 -0.28
N ALA A 67 4.32 -22.85 -0.10
CA ALA A 67 3.45 -21.97 0.67
C ALA A 67 2.61 -22.86 1.59
N GLN A 68 2.70 -22.65 2.90
CA GLN A 68 2.05 -23.51 3.89
C GLN A 68 0.52 -23.30 3.94
N TRP A 69 0.02 -22.15 3.51
CA TRP A 69 -1.41 -21.84 3.47
C TRP A 69 -1.83 -21.12 2.17
N PRO A 70 -1.74 -21.77 1.00
CA PRO A 70 -1.96 -21.12 -0.29
C PRO A 70 -3.30 -20.37 -0.38
N PRO A 71 -3.34 -19.17 -1.00
CA PRO A 71 -2.23 -18.48 -1.69
C PRO A 71 -1.26 -17.74 -0.76
N LEU A 72 -1.51 -17.75 0.55
CA LEU A 72 -0.68 -17.03 1.51
C LEU A 72 0.59 -17.83 1.88
N LEU A 73 1.72 -17.12 1.91
CA LEU A 73 2.92 -17.63 2.60
C LEU A 73 2.75 -17.41 4.10
N ALA A 74 1.89 -18.21 4.72
CA ALA A 74 1.52 -18.12 6.12
C ALA A 74 1.39 -19.51 6.75
N SER A 75 1.46 -19.58 8.07
CA SER A 75 1.13 -20.77 8.86
C SER A 75 -0.16 -20.53 9.64
N TRP A 76 -0.99 -21.55 9.79
CA TRP A 76 -2.15 -21.50 10.67
C TRP A 76 -1.69 -21.50 12.13
N ASP A 77 -1.94 -20.40 12.83
CA ASP A 77 -1.57 -20.24 14.24
C ASP A 77 -2.59 -19.33 14.97
N PRO A 78 -3.77 -19.84 15.35
CA PRO A 78 -4.75 -19.05 16.08
C PRO A 78 -4.24 -18.72 17.48
N HIS A 79 -4.07 -17.43 17.76
CA HIS A 79 -3.63 -16.97 19.06
C HIS A 79 -4.22 -15.60 19.40
N LEU A 80 -4.18 -15.27 20.68
CA LEU A 80 -4.55 -13.96 21.20
C LEU A 80 -3.36 -13.40 21.97
N GLY A 81 -3.27 -12.08 22.03
CA GLY A 81 -2.23 -11.40 22.77
C GLY A 81 -2.64 -10.01 23.22
N PRO A 82 -1.72 -9.24 23.81
CA PRO A 82 -2.04 -7.94 24.39
C PRO A 82 -2.56 -6.93 23.35
N GLY A 83 -2.20 -7.10 22.08
CA GLY A 83 -2.70 -6.28 20.98
C GLY A 83 -4.14 -6.59 20.55
N THR A 84 -4.68 -7.78 20.86
CA THR A 84 -6.04 -8.19 20.47
C THR A 84 -7.12 -7.23 20.97
N PRO A 85 -7.22 -6.90 22.28
CA PRO A 85 -8.22 -5.94 22.75
C PRO A 85 -8.02 -4.55 22.13
N ALA A 86 -6.77 -4.11 21.93
CA ALA A 86 -6.48 -2.83 21.30
C ALA A 86 -6.96 -2.78 19.85
N ALA A 87 -6.76 -3.86 19.08
CA ALA A 87 -7.23 -3.96 17.70
C ALA A 87 -8.77 -3.92 17.64
N LEU A 88 -9.46 -4.68 18.50
CA LEU A 88 -10.91 -4.65 18.58
C LEU A 88 -11.44 -3.25 18.93
N VAL A 89 -10.83 -2.58 19.90
CA VAL A 89 -11.18 -1.20 20.28
C VAL A 89 -10.95 -0.25 19.11
N MET A 90 -9.80 -0.33 18.42
CA MET A 90 -9.52 0.50 17.25
C MET A 90 -10.52 0.27 16.11
N ALA A 91 -10.88 -0.99 15.84
CA ALA A 91 -11.89 -1.32 14.84
C ALA A 91 -13.25 -0.68 15.19
N VAL A 92 -13.73 -0.86 16.42
CA VAL A 92 -14.99 -0.26 16.89
C VAL A 92 -14.93 1.25 16.83
N LEU A 93 -13.85 1.88 17.32
CA LEU A 93 -13.72 3.33 17.35
C LEU A 93 -13.71 3.93 15.95
N VAL A 94 -12.96 3.35 15.02
CA VAL A 94 -12.86 3.87 13.66
C VAL A 94 -14.15 3.60 12.86
N VAL A 95 -14.81 2.44 13.05
CA VAL A 95 -16.08 2.16 12.37
C VAL A 95 -17.21 3.04 12.90
N ALA A 96 -17.35 3.17 14.23
CA ALA A 96 -18.45 3.92 14.84
C ALA A 96 -18.26 5.44 14.76
N TYR A 97 -17.03 5.93 15.00
CA TYR A 97 -16.75 7.37 15.12
C TYR A 97 -15.87 7.94 14.01
N GLY A 98 -15.19 7.10 13.21
CA GLY A 98 -14.31 7.55 12.13
C GLY A 98 -15.02 8.38 11.06
N PRO A 99 -16.13 7.93 10.45
CA PRO A 99 -16.85 8.71 9.45
C PRO A 99 -17.33 10.10 9.92
N PRO A 100 -18.03 10.24 11.06
CA PRO A 100 -18.45 11.56 11.53
C PRO A 100 -17.26 12.44 11.95
N LEU A 101 -16.20 11.87 12.51
CA LEU A 101 -15.00 12.62 12.86
C LEU A 101 -14.27 13.13 11.61
N ALA A 102 -14.14 12.29 10.59
CA ALA A 102 -13.48 12.65 9.33
C ALA A 102 -14.23 13.75 8.56
N ALA A 103 -15.55 13.85 8.74
CA ALA A 103 -16.35 14.93 8.17
C ALA A 103 -16.14 16.28 8.89
N ARG A 104 -15.84 16.27 10.19
CA ARG A 104 -15.82 17.47 11.05
C ARG A 104 -14.43 18.05 11.28
N LEU A 105 -13.39 17.21 11.32
CA LEU A 105 -12.04 17.67 11.61
C LEU A 105 -11.54 18.66 10.55
N SER A 106 -10.71 19.63 10.96
CA SER A 106 -9.91 20.39 10.02
C SER A 106 -9.05 19.44 9.18
N TRP A 107 -8.67 19.83 7.95
CA TRP A 107 -7.87 18.95 7.10
C TRP A 107 -6.55 18.50 7.78
N ARG A 108 -5.91 19.40 8.53
CA ARG A 108 -4.70 19.08 9.31
C ARG A 108 -5.00 18.11 10.45
N GLY A 109 -6.10 18.31 11.16
CA GLY A 109 -6.56 17.40 12.22
C GLY A 109 -6.91 16.02 11.68
N LEU A 110 -7.55 15.94 10.51
CA LEU A 110 -7.86 14.69 9.84
C LEU A 110 -6.59 13.91 9.50
N LEU A 111 -5.59 14.57 8.90
CA LEU A 111 -4.32 13.93 8.56
C LEU A 111 -3.63 13.39 9.82
N ALA A 112 -3.51 14.21 10.87
CA ALA A 112 -2.92 13.78 12.13
C ALA A 112 -3.66 12.59 12.76
N ALA A 113 -4.99 12.65 12.81
CA ALA A 113 -5.83 11.57 13.35
C ALA A 113 -5.74 10.29 12.51
N ALA A 114 -5.72 10.39 11.18
CA ALA A 114 -5.58 9.24 10.29
C ALA A 114 -4.21 8.58 10.43
N TRP A 115 -3.13 9.35 10.54
CA TRP A 115 -1.80 8.79 10.75
C TRP A 115 -1.66 8.14 12.12
N ALA A 116 -2.11 8.82 13.19
CA ALA A 116 -2.12 8.26 14.54
C ALA A 116 -2.98 6.99 14.61
N GLY A 117 -4.15 6.99 13.97
CA GLY A 117 -5.04 5.83 13.89
C GLY A 117 -4.40 4.66 13.13
N SER A 118 -3.76 4.91 11.99
CA SER A 118 -3.05 3.90 11.20
C SER A 118 -1.88 3.30 12.00
N MET A 119 -1.10 4.15 12.67
CA MET A 119 0.00 3.72 13.54
C MET A 119 -0.53 2.87 14.71
N ALA A 120 -1.60 3.32 15.37
CA ALA A 120 -2.22 2.57 16.46
C ALA A 120 -2.78 1.23 15.96
N TRP A 121 -3.43 1.19 14.80
CA TRP A 121 -3.91 -0.04 14.18
C TRP A 121 -2.78 -1.04 13.92
N VAL A 122 -1.70 -0.60 13.28
CA VAL A 122 -0.52 -1.42 13.02
C VAL A 122 0.12 -1.95 14.30
N PHE A 123 0.33 -1.10 15.31
CA PHE A 123 0.88 -1.54 16.60
C PHE A 123 -0.05 -2.52 17.32
N SER A 124 -1.36 -2.29 17.26
CA SER A 124 -2.35 -3.20 17.85
C SER A 124 -2.23 -4.59 17.24
N LEU A 125 -2.13 -4.68 15.91
CA LEU A 125 -1.96 -5.95 15.21
C LEU A 125 -0.62 -6.61 15.54
N ALA A 126 0.49 -5.84 15.52
CA ALA A 126 1.81 -6.37 15.84
C ALA A 126 1.90 -6.90 17.29
N LEU A 127 1.20 -6.26 18.23
CA LEU A 127 1.18 -6.66 19.64
C LEU A 127 0.28 -7.88 19.89
N ILE A 128 -0.46 -8.40 18.91
CA ILE A 128 -1.12 -9.71 19.03
C ILE A 128 -0.04 -10.81 19.24
N ASP A 129 1.09 -10.69 18.55
CA ASP A 129 2.27 -11.54 18.75
C ASP A 129 3.10 -11.16 20.00
N GLY A 130 2.72 -10.10 20.70
CA GLY A 130 3.46 -9.51 21.81
C GLY A 130 4.72 -8.73 21.38
N TRP A 131 5.28 -7.94 22.30
CA TRP A 131 6.41 -7.04 22.01
C TRP A 131 7.64 -7.77 21.44
N HIS A 132 8.02 -8.89 22.05
CA HIS A 132 9.25 -9.58 21.69
C HIS A 132 9.18 -10.20 20.29
N ARG A 133 8.10 -10.91 19.94
CA ARG A 133 7.96 -11.59 18.64
C ARG A 133 7.46 -10.65 17.55
N GLY A 134 6.42 -9.88 17.83
CA GLY A 134 5.75 -9.01 16.86
C GLY A 134 6.49 -7.72 16.53
N VAL A 135 7.35 -7.25 17.44
CA VAL A 135 8.09 -5.98 17.28
C VAL A 135 9.60 -6.21 17.29
N ALA A 136 10.18 -6.56 18.44
CA ALA A 136 11.62 -6.52 18.63
C ALA A 136 12.41 -7.56 17.80
N LYS A 137 11.86 -8.75 17.57
CA LYS A 137 12.51 -9.81 16.76
C LYS A 137 11.98 -9.95 15.34
N ARG A 138 10.91 -9.23 14.98
CA ARG A 138 10.26 -9.43 13.68
C ARG A 138 11.20 -9.15 12.51
N LEU A 139 12.01 -8.10 12.62
CA LEU A 139 12.99 -7.69 11.60
C LEU A 139 14.40 -8.27 11.85
N THR A 140 14.57 -9.24 12.75
CA THR A 140 15.87 -9.90 13.01
C THR A 140 15.85 -11.39 12.70
N THR A 141 14.82 -11.87 11.98
CA THR A 141 14.77 -13.26 11.54
C THR A 141 15.82 -13.53 10.46
N LYS A 142 16.05 -14.82 10.15
CA LYS A 142 17.17 -15.29 9.32
C LYS A 142 17.24 -14.68 7.90
N HIS A 143 16.15 -14.13 7.39
CA HIS A 143 16.08 -13.57 6.04
C HIS A 143 16.18 -12.05 6.00
N GLU A 144 16.16 -11.38 7.16
CA GLU A 144 15.98 -9.94 7.27
C GLU A 144 17.25 -9.12 7.07
N TYR A 145 17.05 -7.86 6.68
CA TYR A 145 18.10 -6.87 6.41
C TYR A 145 19.06 -6.67 7.60
N LEU A 146 18.58 -6.77 8.84
CA LEU A 146 19.39 -6.51 10.03
C LEU A 146 20.50 -7.54 10.26
N ARG A 147 20.47 -8.69 9.55
CA ARG A 147 21.44 -9.77 9.72
C ARG A 147 22.81 -9.48 9.09
N VAL A 148 22.94 -8.39 8.35
CA VAL A 148 24.16 -8.05 7.60
C VAL A 148 24.68 -6.65 7.92
N ILE A 149 24.16 -5.98 8.95
CA ILE A 149 24.53 -4.59 9.26
C ILE A 149 26.04 -4.47 9.51
N ASP A 150 26.62 -5.44 10.18
CA ASP A 150 28.05 -5.59 10.46
C ASP A 150 28.91 -5.75 9.19
N ARG A 151 28.33 -6.18 8.07
CA ARG A 151 29.04 -6.31 6.78
C ARG A 151 29.09 -5.00 5.98
N PHE A 152 28.59 -3.90 6.53
CA PHE A 152 28.58 -2.57 5.90
C PHE A 152 29.46 -1.55 6.66
N GLU A 153 30.60 -1.97 7.21
CA GLU A 153 31.59 -1.05 7.79
C GLU A 153 32.11 -0.07 6.72
N ASP A 154 32.62 -0.59 5.59
CA ASP A 154 32.97 0.17 4.39
C ASP A 154 31.86 0.05 3.33
N ILE A 155 30.96 1.03 3.32
CA ILE A 155 29.81 1.07 2.42
C ILE A 155 30.22 1.05 0.95
N PRO A 156 31.12 1.94 0.45
CA PRO A 156 31.60 1.86 -0.93
C PRO A 156 32.16 0.49 -1.32
N ALA A 157 32.95 -0.16 -0.44
CA ALA A 157 33.48 -1.49 -0.73
C ALA A 157 32.36 -2.54 -0.82
N THR A 158 31.45 -2.57 0.16
CA THR A 158 30.32 -3.51 0.16
C THR A 158 29.39 -3.31 -1.04
N LEU A 159 29.19 -2.08 -1.51
CA LEU A 159 28.38 -1.80 -2.70
C LEU A 159 29.04 -2.28 -4.00
N ARG A 160 30.37 -2.13 -4.12
CA ARG A 160 31.15 -2.67 -5.25
C ARG A 160 31.12 -4.20 -5.30
N ASP A 161 31.13 -4.83 -4.12
CA ASP A 161 31.17 -6.29 -3.98
C ASP A 161 29.76 -6.93 -3.87
N PHE A 162 28.70 -6.11 -3.82
CA PHE A 162 27.34 -6.57 -3.51
C PHE A 162 26.85 -7.70 -4.43
N THR A 163 27.17 -7.63 -5.72
CA THR A 163 26.71 -8.60 -6.72
C THR A 163 27.30 -10.00 -6.52
N ASN A 164 28.53 -10.10 -6.00
CA ASN A 164 29.23 -11.38 -5.78
C ASN A 164 28.56 -12.25 -4.71
N HIS A 165 27.74 -11.64 -3.85
CA HIS A 165 27.02 -12.33 -2.79
C HIS A 165 25.53 -12.59 -3.12
N ILE A 166 25.06 -12.29 -4.34
CA ILE A 166 23.65 -12.50 -4.70
C ILE A 166 23.35 -13.98 -4.97
N VAL A 167 24.20 -14.68 -5.71
CA VAL A 167 23.93 -16.08 -6.12
C VAL A 167 24.13 -17.03 -4.94
N ILE A 168 23.36 -18.13 -4.88
CA ILE A 168 23.55 -19.18 -3.86
C ILE A 168 24.73 -20.06 -4.29
N GLY A 169 25.68 -20.31 -3.38
CA GLY A 169 26.74 -21.29 -3.59
C GLY A 169 28.03 -20.95 -2.84
N GLU A 170 28.49 -19.70 -2.97
CA GLU A 170 29.69 -19.25 -2.26
C GLU A 170 29.40 -18.97 -0.77
N PRO A 171 30.38 -19.24 0.12
CA PRO A 171 30.30 -18.81 1.50
C PRO A 171 30.04 -17.29 1.60
N GLY A 172 29.11 -16.89 2.46
CA GLY A 172 28.83 -15.47 2.70
C GLY A 172 27.81 -14.84 1.74
N ASN A 173 27.06 -15.63 0.98
CA ASN A 173 25.93 -15.12 0.21
C ASN A 173 24.92 -14.35 1.08
N TRP A 174 24.27 -13.35 0.50
CA TRP A 174 23.30 -12.51 1.20
C TRP A 174 22.07 -13.32 1.66
N PRO A 175 21.45 -12.98 2.81
CA PRO A 175 20.11 -13.43 3.16
C PRO A 175 19.07 -13.10 2.08
N ALA A 176 17.95 -13.81 2.08
CA ALA A 176 16.95 -13.73 1.01
C ALA A 176 16.43 -12.31 0.75
N HIS A 177 16.11 -11.51 1.78
CA HIS A 177 15.63 -10.13 1.56
C HIS A 177 16.76 -9.22 1.04
N VAL A 178 17.98 -9.34 1.58
CA VAL A 178 19.12 -8.53 1.11
C VAL A 178 19.46 -8.84 -0.34
N ALA A 179 19.50 -10.11 -0.72
CA ALA A 179 19.80 -10.51 -2.10
C ALA A 179 18.63 -10.22 -3.07
N GLY A 180 17.40 -10.24 -2.55
CA GLY A 180 16.16 -10.07 -3.30
C GLY A 180 15.91 -8.63 -3.77
N HIS A 181 16.64 -7.67 -3.24
CA HIS A 181 16.39 -6.25 -3.44
C HIS A 181 17.69 -5.47 -3.67
N PRO A 182 17.64 -4.28 -4.28
CA PRO A 182 18.79 -3.40 -4.32
C PRO A 182 19.14 -2.90 -2.90
N PRO A 183 20.35 -2.37 -2.67
CA PRO A 183 20.88 -2.14 -1.33
C PRO A 183 20.20 -1.02 -0.53
N GLY A 184 19.27 -0.23 -1.09
CA GLY A 184 18.69 0.94 -0.42
C GLY A 184 18.01 0.62 0.89
N ALA A 185 17.28 -0.50 0.98
CA ALA A 185 16.62 -0.92 2.22
C ALA A 185 17.66 -1.27 3.30
N THR A 186 18.69 -2.04 2.94
CA THR A 186 19.80 -2.40 3.84
C THR A 186 20.51 -1.15 4.34
N LEU A 187 20.88 -0.22 3.46
CA LEU A 187 21.56 1.02 3.84
C LEU A 187 20.71 1.88 4.79
N THR A 188 19.39 1.88 4.63
CA THR A 188 18.49 2.57 5.59
C THR A 188 18.72 2.05 7.01
N PHE A 189 18.72 0.73 7.19
CA PHE A 189 18.91 0.12 8.51
C PHE A 189 20.34 0.25 9.02
N VAL A 190 21.35 0.22 8.14
CA VAL A 190 22.73 0.51 8.54
C VAL A 190 22.85 1.97 9.02
N TRP A 191 22.15 2.93 8.40
CA TRP A 191 22.27 4.34 8.81
C TRP A 191 21.57 4.57 10.14
N LEU A 192 20.42 3.91 10.35
CA LEU A 192 19.74 3.89 11.65
C LEU A 192 20.67 3.35 12.74
N ASP A 193 21.36 2.24 12.49
CA ASP A 193 22.33 1.67 13.42
C ASP A 193 23.47 2.65 13.74
N ARG A 194 24.07 3.28 12.72
CA ARG A 194 25.15 4.27 12.86
C ARG A 194 24.77 5.51 13.67
N ILE A 195 23.49 5.90 13.69
CA ILE A 195 23.01 7.04 14.50
C ILE A 195 22.49 6.61 15.88
N GLY A 196 22.73 5.36 16.30
CA GLY A 196 22.36 4.82 17.60
C GLY A 196 20.95 4.23 17.67
N LEU A 197 20.25 4.09 16.55
CA LEU A 197 18.92 3.49 16.43
C LEU A 197 19.03 2.05 15.88
N GLY A 198 19.97 1.28 16.42
CA GLY A 198 20.28 -0.09 16.01
C GLY A 198 19.31 -1.15 16.53
N GLY A 199 19.27 -2.30 15.87
CA GLY A 199 18.49 -3.46 16.31
C GLY A 199 17.01 -3.44 15.95
N GLY A 200 16.35 -4.58 16.22
CA GLY A 200 15.02 -4.88 15.67
C GLY A 200 13.89 -3.99 16.16
N ALA A 201 13.95 -3.51 17.41
CA ALA A 201 12.91 -2.62 17.95
C ALA A 201 12.90 -1.24 17.24
N TRP A 202 14.07 -0.65 17.01
CA TRP A 202 14.18 0.62 16.29
C TRP A 202 13.85 0.47 14.82
N ALA A 203 14.30 -0.60 14.16
CA ALA A 203 13.90 -0.92 12.80
C ALA A 203 12.38 -1.11 12.68
N ALA A 204 11.74 -1.77 13.65
CA ALA A 204 10.30 -1.97 13.68
C ALA A 204 9.57 -0.63 13.84
N LEU A 205 10.01 0.21 14.78
CA LEU A 205 9.45 1.53 14.98
C LEU A 205 9.56 2.39 13.72
N TRP A 206 10.73 2.37 13.04
CA TRP A 206 10.91 3.05 11.76
C TRP A 206 9.89 2.58 10.72
N CYS A 207 9.78 1.26 10.52
CA CYS A 207 8.83 0.66 9.58
C CYS A 207 7.38 1.05 9.89
N VAL A 208 6.97 1.03 11.16
CA VAL A 208 5.60 1.38 11.56
C VAL A 208 5.33 2.87 11.40
N VAL A 209 6.23 3.74 11.86
CA VAL A 209 6.05 5.20 11.80
C VAL A 209 6.05 5.69 10.35
N VAL A 210 7.04 5.26 9.57
CA VAL A 210 7.14 5.66 8.15
C VAL A 210 6.06 4.96 7.34
N GLY A 211 5.87 3.65 7.52
CA GLY A 211 4.87 2.87 6.78
C GLY A 211 3.44 3.36 6.99
N SER A 212 3.05 3.62 8.24
CA SER A 212 1.71 4.17 8.55
C SER A 212 1.48 5.55 7.91
N SER A 213 2.53 6.32 7.59
CA SER A 213 2.40 7.61 6.91
C SER A 213 1.88 7.50 5.48
N ALA A 214 1.86 6.30 4.88
CA ALA A 214 1.24 6.06 3.58
C ALA A 214 -0.23 6.51 3.53
N VAL A 215 -0.95 6.46 4.67
CA VAL A 215 -2.32 7.00 4.78
C VAL A 215 -2.38 8.49 4.43
N LEU A 216 -1.38 9.27 4.86
CA LEU A 216 -1.29 10.70 4.58
C LEU A 216 -1.10 10.93 3.09
N ALA A 217 -0.14 10.22 2.50
CA ALA A 217 0.17 10.32 1.09
C ALA A 217 -1.05 9.96 0.22
N ALA A 218 -1.76 8.89 0.56
CA ALA A 218 -2.99 8.48 -0.11
C ALA A 218 -4.08 9.57 0.00
N LEU A 219 -4.36 10.08 1.20
CA LEU A 219 -5.35 11.14 1.42
C LEU A 219 -5.02 12.43 0.67
N ILE A 220 -3.74 12.83 0.67
CA ILE A 220 -3.26 13.99 -0.07
C ILE A 220 -3.42 13.78 -1.58
N THR A 221 -3.09 12.60 -2.07
CA THR A 221 -3.22 12.23 -3.50
C THR A 221 -4.68 12.28 -3.94
N VAL A 222 -5.59 11.63 -3.20
CA VAL A 222 -7.03 11.63 -3.50
C VAL A 222 -7.58 13.05 -3.46
N ARG A 223 -7.22 13.86 -2.45
CA ARG A 223 -7.65 15.25 -2.38
C ARG A 223 -7.15 16.05 -3.58
N ALA A 224 -5.90 15.85 -4.00
CA ALA A 224 -5.28 16.58 -5.11
C ALA A 224 -5.91 16.25 -6.46
N LEU A 225 -6.16 14.96 -6.73
CA LEU A 225 -6.64 14.48 -8.03
C LEU A 225 -8.17 14.48 -8.16
N ALA A 226 -8.88 14.31 -7.05
CA ALA A 226 -10.34 14.41 -6.98
C ALA A 226 -10.71 15.61 -6.09
N ASP A 227 -11.29 15.34 -4.93
CA ASP A 227 -11.75 16.36 -3.99
C ASP A 227 -11.55 15.95 -2.52
N GLU A 228 -11.71 16.92 -1.64
CA GLU A 228 -11.53 16.74 -0.20
C GLU A 228 -12.62 15.87 0.44
N ARG A 229 -13.85 15.87 -0.10
CA ARG A 229 -14.96 15.07 0.44
C ARG A 229 -14.72 13.58 0.21
N LEU A 230 -14.22 13.20 -0.96
CA LEU A 230 -13.84 11.82 -1.26
C LEU A 230 -12.66 11.38 -0.38
N ALA A 231 -11.64 12.22 -0.23
CA ALA A 231 -10.52 11.92 0.66
C ALA A 231 -10.97 11.70 2.11
N ARG A 232 -11.85 12.57 2.63
CA ARG A 232 -12.44 12.42 3.97
C ARG A 232 -13.18 11.10 4.15
N ARG A 233 -13.95 10.69 3.13
CA ARG A 233 -14.66 9.40 3.13
C ARG A 233 -13.73 8.20 3.09
N ALA A 234 -12.59 8.31 2.42
CA ALA A 234 -11.59 7.24 2.34
C ALA A 234 -10.80 7.07 3.66
N ALA A 235 -10.70 8.09 4.51
CA ALA A 235 -9.83 8.08 5.68
C ALA A 235 -10.07 6.90 6.65
N PRO A 236 -11.31 6.57 7.07
CA PRO A 236 -11.53 5.42 7.97
C PRO A 236 -11.10 4.08 7.36
N PHE A 237 -11.31 3.91 6.05
CA PHE A 237 -10.92 2.69 5.32
C PHE A 237 -9.40 2.56 5.21
N LEU A 238 -8.70 3.67 4.96
CA LEU A 238 -7.24 3.67 4.88
C LEU A 238 -6.59 3.44 6.26
N VAL A 239 -7.23 3.92 7.34
CA VAL A 239 -6.76 3.70 8.71
C VAL A 239 -6.80 2.21 9.09
N LEU A 240 -7.90 1.53 8.77
CA LEU A 240 -8.08 0.09 9.05
C LEU A 240 -7.69 -0.80 7.87
N ALA A 241 -6.85 -0.31 6.95
CA ALA A 241 -6.54 -1.03 5.73
C ALA A 241 -6.02 -2.45 6.06
N PRO A 242 -6.60 -3.52 5.50
CA PRO A 242 -6.16 -4.90 5.76
C PRO A 242 -4.69 -5.14 5.40
N ALA A 243 -4.16 -4.34 4.46
CA ALA A 243 -2.75 -4.33 4.11
C ALA A 243 -1.80 -4.23 5.32
N ALA A 244 -2.25 -3.62 6.44
CA ALA A 244 -1.50 -3.52 7.68
C ALA A 244 -1.05 -4.88 8.26
N VAL A 245 -1.76 -5.97 7.96
CA VAL A 245 -1.38 -7.33 8.40
C VAL A 245 -0.03 -7.75 7.83
N TRP A 246 0.25 -7.38 6.57
CA TRP A 246 1.53 -7.66 5.91
C TRP A 246 2.53 -6.52 6.05
N ALA A 247 2.03 -5.28 5.94
CA ALA A 247 2.85 -4.07 5.89
C ALA A 247 3.34 -3.60 7.27
N GLY A 248 2.69 -4.01 8.37
CA GLY A 248 2.82 -3.37 9.68
C GLY A 248 4.26 -3.24 10.21
N VAL A 249 4.83 -4.34 10.71
CA VAL A 249 6.25 -4.41 11.13
C VAL A 249 7.04 -5.10 10.04
N SER A 250 7.21 -4.41 8.92
CA SER A 250 7.90 -4.92 7.73
C SER A 250 8.61 -3.79 6.96
N ALA A 251 9.66 -4.15 6.22
CA ALA A 251 10.27 -3.23 5.26
C ALA A 251 9.29 -2.82 4.15
N ASP A 252 8.35 -3.69 3.77
CA ASP A 252 7.36 -3.42 2.73
C ASP A 252 6.42 -2.25 3.07
N GLY A 253 6.06 -2.09 4.35
CA GLY A 253 5.34 -0.91 4.82
C GLY A 253 6.12 0.37 4.58
N TYR A 254 7.41 0.37 4.92
CA TYR A 254 8.32 1.47 4.63
C TYR A 254 8.40 1.75 3.12
N PHE A 255 8.55 0.72 2.28
CA PHE A 255 8.62 0.88 0.83
C PHE A 255 7.34 1.48 0.25
N THR A 256 6.19 0.99 0.73
CA THR A 256 4.87 1.48 0.35
C THR A 256 4.73 2.96 0.66
N ALA A 257 5.19 3.40 1.83
CA ALA A 257 5.14 4.81 2.21
C ALA A 257 6.01 5.69 1.30
N VAL A 258 7.25 5.30 1.01
CA VAL A 258 8.14 6.05 0.10
C VAL A 258 7.50 6.18 -1.28
N ALA A 259 6.97 5.07 -1.83
CA ALA A 259 6.29 5.07 -3.12
C ALA A 259 5.02 5.96 -3.10
N ALA A 260 4.21 5.85 -2.06
CA ALA A 260 2.99 6.65 -1.91
C ALA A 260 3.31 8.16 -1.80
N TRP A 261 4.34 8.54 -1.07
CA TRP A 261 4.78 9.94 -0.98
C TRP A 261 5.32 10.46 -2.31
N SER A 262 6.01 9.64 -3.10
CA SER A 262 6.39 10.01 -4.47
C SER A 262 5.16 10.37 -5.31
N VAL A 263 4.12 9.52 -5.28
CA VAL A 263 2.84 9.76 -5.96
C VAL A 263 2.16 11.03 -5.46
N ALA A 264 2.09 11.23 -4.14
CA ALA A 264 1.47 12.41 -3.55
C ALA A 264 2.17 13.70 -3.95
N LEU A 265 3.50 13.73 -3.91
CA LEU A 265 4.29 14.89 -4.31
C LEU A 265 4.16 15.18 -5.80
N LEU A 266 4.16 14.14 -6.66
CA LEU A 266 3.92 14.31 -8.09
C LEU A 266 2.52 14.87 -8.35
N ALA A 267 1.49 14.35 -7.69
CA ALA A 267 0.12 14.84 -7.82
C ALA A 267 -0.01 16.32 -7.40
N LEU A 268 0.60 16.69 -6.28
CA LEU A 268 0.64 18.09 -5.82
C LEU A 268 1.38 19.01 -6.81
N ALA A 269 2.51 18.56 -7.36
CA ALA A 269 3.27 19.30 -8.36
C ALA A 269 2.49 19.47 -9.67
N ALA A 270 1.85 18.39 -10.15
CA ALA A 270 1.09 18.38 -11.40
C ALA A 270 -0.16 19.27 -11.33
N THR A 271 -0.88 19.23 -10.20
CA THR A 271 -2.06 20.06 -9.94
C THR A 271 -1.73 21.48 -9.47
N ARG A 272 -0.46 21.78 -9.17
CA ARG A 272 0.03 23.05 -8.59
C ARG A 272 -0.71 23.50 -7.32
N ARG A 273 -1.15 22.56 -6.49
CA ARG A 273 -1.86 22.83 -5.22
C ARG A 273 -0.93 23.10 -4.02
N VAL A 274 0.37 23.18 -4.26
CA VAL A 274 1.41 23.50 -3.26
C VAL A 274 2.12 24.79 -3.61
N ARG A 275 2.65 25.48 -2.59
CA ARG A 275 3.38 26.75 -2.75
C ARG A 275 4.60 26.63 -3.67
N PHE A 276 5.30 25.50 -3.62
CA PHE A 276 6.51 25.26 -4.41
C PHE A 276 6.39 23.96 -5.24
N PRO A 277 5.69 23.98 -6.40
CA PRO A 277 5.49 22.79 -7.23
C PRO A 277 6.79 22.17 -7.75
N ALA A 278 7.82 23.00 -7.99
CA ALA A 278 9.14 22.55 -8.43
C ALA A 278 9.82 21.66 -7.37
N VAL A 279 9.78 22.09 -6.09
CA VAL A 279 10.35 21.32 -4.97
C VAL A 279 9.58 20.02 -4.77
N ALA A 280 8.25 20.04 -4.89
CA ALA A 280 7.45 18.82 -4.84
C ALA A 280 7.78 17.86 -5.99
N ALA A 281 8.00 18.35 -7.21
CA ALA A 281 8.41 17.51 -8.33
C ALA A 281 9.77 16.84 -8.08
N VAL A 282 10.79 17.61 -7.68
CA VAL A 282 12.12 17.06 -7.37
C VAL A 282 12.05 16.07 -6.19
N GLY A 283 11.35 16.42 -5.12
CA GLY A 283 11.18 15.54 -3.96
C GLY A 283 10.43 14.25 -4.29
N GLY A 284 9.36 14.32 -5.09
CA GLY A 284 8.65 13.14 -5.56
C GLY A 284 9.54 12.25 -6.43
N GLY A 285 10.35 12.88 -7.28
CA GLY A 285 11.37 12.21 -8.09
C GLY A 285 12.39 11.48 -7.23
N LEU A 286 12.99 12.16 -6.25
CA LEU A 286 13.98 11.60 -5.33
C LEU A 286 13.44 10.35 -4.63
N LEU A 287 12.20 10.40 -4.13
CA LEU A 287 11.54 9.25 -3.51
C LEU A 287 11.29 8.12 -4.50
N PHE A 288 10.96 8.40 -5.77
CA PHE A 288 10.81 7.35 -6.79
C PHE A 288 12.15 6.70 -7.14
N GLY A 289 13.20 7.49 -7.34
CA GLY A 289 14.56 6.98 -7.54
C GLY A 289 14.99 6.08 -6.38
N TRP A 290 14.73 6.51 -5.15
CA TRP A 290 14.97 5.68 -3.96
C TRP A 290 14.10 4.41 -3.92
N THR A 291 12.83 4.51 -4.29
CA THR A 291 11.90 3.35 -4.40
C THR A 291 12.45 2.26 -5.33
N CYS A 292 13.04 2.63 -6.47
CA CYS A 292 13.70 1.68 -7.39
C CYS A 292 14.95 1.01 -6.79
N TYR A 293 15.49 1.56 -5.70
CA TYR A 293 16.60 1.00 -4.93
C TYR A 293 16.16 0.32 -3.62
N LEU A 294 14.88 0.41 -3.27
CA LEU A 294 14.27 -0.35 -2.18
C LEU A 294 13.82 -1.73 -2.64
N SER A 295 13.30 -1.85 -3.86
CA SER A 295 12.90 -3.13 -4.45
C SER A 295 12.82 -3.05 -5.97
N TYR A 296 13.35 -4.06 -6.67
CA TYR A 296 13.32 -4.16 -8.13
C TYR A 296 11.88 -4.11 -8.68
N GLY A 297 10.92 -4.74 -7.99
CA GLY A 297 9.51 -4.78 -8.43
C GLY A 297 8.80 -3.43 -8.35
N LEU A 298 9.28 -2.51 -7.50
CA LEU A 298 8.63 -1.20 -7.31
C LEU A 298 8.92 -0.21 -8.45
N GLY A 299 9.79 -0.57 -9.41
CA GLY A 299 9.89 0.15 -10.68
C GLY A 299 8.54 0.24 -11.41
N LEU A 300 7.64 -0.73 -11.19
CA LEU A 300 6.27 -0.72 -11.73
C LEU A 300 5.41 0.45 -11.24
N MET A 301 5.79 1.12 -10.14
CA MET A 301 5.13 2.34 -9.69
C MET A 301 5.24 3.49 -10.70
N ALA A 302 6.13 3.40 -11.70
CA ALA A 302 6.14 4.27 -12.86
C ALA A 302 4.77 4.32 -13.57
N ALA A 303 4.03 3.21 -13.62
CA ALA A 303 2.70 3.16 -14.22
C ALA A 303 1.68 4.01 -13.44
N VAL A 304 1.73 3.98 -12.10
CA VAL A 304 0.88 4.80 -11.23
C VAL A 304 1.24 6.28 -11.36
N LEU A 305 2.53 6.61 -11.41
CA LEU A 305 3.01 7.97 -11.65
C LEU A 305 2.58 8.50 -13.03
N LEU A 306 2.64 7.65 -14.06
CA LEU A 306 2.13 7.99 -15.39
C LEU A 306 0.62 8.24 -15.36
N ALA A 307 -0.15 7.42 -14.62
CA ALA A 307 -1.58 7.65 -14.44
C ALA A 307 -1.86 9.03 -13.81
N VAL A 308 -1.05 9.48 -12.84
CA VAL A 308 -1.15 10.85 -12.30
C VAL A 308 -0.98 11.90 -13.41
N LEU A 309 0.03 11.76 -14.27
CA LEU A 309 0.29 12.70 -15.37
C LEU A 309 -0.84 12.69 -16.41
N VAL A 310 -1.39 11.51 -16.72
CA VAL A 310 -2.53 11.35 -17.64
C VAL A 310 -3.78 12.00 -17.08
N LEU A 311 -4.10 11.76 -15.80
CA LEU A 311 -5.27 12.34 -15.14
C LEU A 311 -5.18 13.86 -15.03
N THR A 312 -3.98 14.37 -14.75
CA THR A 312 -3.72 15.82 -14.64
C THR A 312 -3.44 16.51 -15.97
N ARG A 313 -3.31 15.73 -17.05
CA ARG A 313 -3.04 16.18 -18.43
C ARG A 313 -1.87 17.17 -18.52
N THR A 314 -0.77 16.87 -17.85
CA THR A 314 0.40 17.76 -17.82
C THR A 314 1.71 16.97 -17.78
N ALA A 315 2.70 17.46 -18.53
CA ALA A 315 4.09 16.98 -18.47
C ALA A 315 5.02 17.96 -17.72
N ARG A 316 4.49 19.08 -17.23
CA ARG A 316 5.30 20.16 -16.59
C ARG A 316 6.21 19.68 -15.45
N PRO A 317 5.78 18.80 -14.51
CA PRO A 317 6.67 18.38 -13.43
C PRO A 317 7.72 17.35 -13.87
N VAL A 318 7.59 16.76 -15.06
CA VAL A 318 8.40 15.61 -15.49
C VAL A 318 9.90 15.91 -15.48
N PRO A 319 10.43 17.02 -16.06
CA PRO A 319 11.87 17.25 -16.06
C PRO A 319 12.48 17.34 -14.65
N LEU A 320 11.80 18.04 -13.74
CA LEU A 320 12.24 18.17 -12.35
C LEU A 320 12.09 16.88 -11.55
N PHE A 321 11.02 16.12 -11.83
CA PHE A 321 10.83 14.80 -11.24
C PHE A 321 11.93 13.83 -11.69
N LEU A 322 12.27 13.80 -12.98
CA LEU A 322 13.36 12.99 -13.49
C LEU A 322 14.71 13.39 -12.89
N LEU A 323 14.96 14.69 -12.71
CA LEU A 323 16.17 15.16 -12.03
C LEU A 323 16.29 14.59 -10.60
N GLY A 324 15.20 14.59 -9.84
CA GLY A 324 15.17 13.95 -8.52
C GLY A 324 15.35 12.43 -8.60
N ALA A 325 14.67 11.78 -9.56
CA ALA A 325 14.69 10.33 -9.71
C ALA A 325 16.06 9.76 -10.10
N LEU A 326 16.91 10.57 -10.75
CA LEU A 326 18.27 10.18 -11.12
C LEU A 326 19.26 10.20 -9.95
N VAL A 327 18.94 10.84 -8.81
CA VAL A 327 19.89 10.98 -7.69
C VAL A 327 20.34 9.62 -7.15
N ALA A 328 19.42 8.72 -6.83
CA ALA A 328 19.78 7.38 -6.34
C ALA A 328 20.52 6.55 -7.41
N PRO A 329 20.01 6.39 -8.65
CA PRO A 329 20.76 5.73 -9.73
C PRO A 329 22.20 6.21 -9.89
N VAL A 330 22.41 7.53 -9.93
CA VAL A 330 23.76 8.10 -10.07
C VAL A 330 24.61 7.82 -8.83
N ALA A 331 24.09 8.07 -7.62
CA ALA A 331 24.85 7.85 -6.39
C ALA A 331 25.30 6.39 -6.22
N PHE A 332 24.41 5.43 -6.46
CA PHE A 332 24.76 4.00 -6.36
C PHE A 332 25.71 3.55 -7.47
N THR A 333 25.54 4.05 -8.70
CA THR A 333 26.45 3.74 -9.81
C THR A 333 27.85 4.26 -9.52
N LEU A 334 27.97 5.50 -9.03
CA LEU A 334 29.26 6.08 -8.63
C LEU A 334 29.88 5.36 -7.43
N ALA A 335 29.06 4.81 -6.53
CA ALA A 335 29.51 3.96 -5.44
C ALA A 335 29.89 2.54 -5.88
N GLY A 336 29.71 2.20 -7.17
CA GLY A 336 30.13 0.94 -7.79
C GLY A 336 29.07 -0.17 -7.81
N PHE A 337 27.81 0.14 -7.50
CA PHE A 337 26.71 -0.83 -7.59
C PHE A 337 26.06 -0.78 -8.98
N ASN A 338 26.03 -1.93 -9.67
CA ASN A 338 25.35 -2.07 -10.96
C ASN A 338 23.98 -2.74 -10.80
N TRP A 339 22.91 -1.95 -10.96
CA TRP A 339 21.52 -2.39 -10.80
C TRP A 339 21.13 -3.50 -11.77
N TRP A 340 21.55 -3.42 -13.04
CA TRP A 340 21.17 -4.39 -14.07
C TRP A 340 21.86 -5.74 -13.87
N THR A 341 23.16 -5.73 -13.58
CA THR A 341 23.89 -6.96 -13.24
C THR A 341 23.26 -7.62 -12.01
N ALA A 342 22.98 -6.84 -10.97
CA ALA A 342 22.35 -7.35 -9.76
C ALA A 342 20.95 -7.95 -10.03
N TYR A 343 20.16 -7.33 -10.91
CA TYR A 343 18.86 -7.85 -11.33
C TYR A 343 18.98 -9.19 -12.08
N HIS A 344 19.93 -9.33 -13.01
CA HIS A 344 20.14 -10.60 -13.71
C HIS A 344 20.58 -11.72 -12.76
N LEU A 345 21.49 -11.43 -11.83
CA LEU A 345 21.90 -12.38 -10.80
C LEU A 345 20.75 -12.73 -9.83
N LEU A 346 19.86 -11.78 -9.55
CA LEU A 346 18.65 -12.06 -8.79
C LEU A 346 17.73 -13.04 -9.53
N VAL A 347 17.57 -12.90 -10.85
CA VAL A 347 16.79 -13.86 -11.66
C VAL A 347 17.40 -15.25 -11.55
N GLU A 348 18.72 -15.38 -11.62
CA GLU A 348 19.41 -16.66 -11.38
C GLU A 348 19.12 -17.19 -9.97
N ARG A 349 19.31 -16.36 -8.93
CA ARG A 349 19.02 -16.71 -7.54
C ARG A 349 17.56 -17.15 -7.35
N TYR A 350 16.61 -16.52 -8.05
CA TYR A 350 15.19 -16.88 -8.01
C TYR A 350 14.96 -18.32 -8.46
N TYR A 351 15.59 -18.71 -9.58
CA TYR A 351 15.50 -20.07 -10.10
C TYR A 351 16.32 -21.09 -9.30
N GLN A 352 17.39 -20.68 -8.61
CA GLN A 352 18.08 -21.52 -7.61
C GLN A 352 17.22 -21.78 -6.37
N GLY A 353 16.34 -20.84 -6.03
CA GLY A 353 15.46 -20.90 -4.87
C GLY A 353 14.09 -21.52 -5.16
N ALA A 354 13.08 -21.09 -4.39
CA ALA A 354 11.71 -21.58 -4.54
C ALA A 354 11.10 -21.26 -5.93
N GLY A 355 11.61 -20.25 -6.62
CA GLY A 355 11.14 -19.86 -7.95
C GLY A 355 11.37 -20.93 -9.01
N GLY A 356 12.43 -21.75 -8.90
CA GLY A 356 12.72 -22.85 -9.82
C GLY A 356 11.75 -24.03 -9.73
N VAL A 357 10.94 -24.10 -8.66
CA VAL A 357 10.00 -25.20 -8.41
C VAL A 357 8.55 -24.72 -8.45
N ARG A 358 8.29 -23.45 -8.15
CA ARG A 358 6.94 -22.90 -8.06
C ARG A 358 6.25 -22.88 -9.42
N PRO A 359 5.00 -23.39 -9.53
CA PRO A 359 4.24 -23.33 -10.77
C PRO A 359 3.84 -21.88 -11.07
N TYR A 360 4.52 -21.26 -12.03
CA TYR A 360 4.30 -19.86 -12.41
C TYR A 360 2.83 -19.56 -12.75
N GLY A 361 2.19 -20.45 -13.53
CA GLY A 361 0.81 -20.27 -13.98
C GLY A 361 -0.22 -20.14 -12.85
N TYR A 362 0.00 -20.76 -11.69
CA TYR A 362 -0.86 -20.59 -10.52
C TYR A 362 -0.77 -19.16 -9.98
N TRP A 363 0.45 -18.64 -9.82
CA TRP A 363 0.69 -17.32 -9.22
C TRP A 363 0.24 -16.16 -10.11
N VAL A 364 0.14 -16.33 -11.44
CA VAL A 364 -0.36 -15.29 -12.35
C VAL A 364 -1.76 -14.81 -11.97
N TRP A 365 -2.67 -15.73 -11.64
CA TRP A 365 -4.05 -15.38 -11.29
C TRP A 365 -4.30 -15.40 -9.77
N ALA A 366 -3.62 -16.27 -9.03
CA ALA A 366 -3.80 -16.35 -7.57
C ALA A 366 -3.29 -15.09 -6.84
N ASN A 367 -2.34 -14.33 -7.42
CA ASN A 367 -1.91 -13.04 -6.87
C ASN A 367 -2.97 -11.92 -6.99
N LEU A 368 -4.05 -12.14 -7.75
CA LEU A 368 -5.18 -11.21 -7.84
C LEU A 368 -6.21 -11.42 -6.72
N ALA A 369 -6.12 -12.57 -6.03
CA ALA A 369 -6.95 -12.91 -4.87
C ALA A 369 -6.35 -12.30 -3.60
#